data_AF-A0A849TAZ1-F1
#
_entry.id   AF-A0A849TAZ1-F1
#
_cell.length_a   1.000
_cell.length_b   1.000
_cell.length_c   1.000
_cell.angle_alpha   90.00
_cell.angle_beta   90.00
_cell.angle_gamma   90.00
#
_symmetry.space_group_name_H-M   'P 1'
#
loop_
_entity.id
_entity.type
_entity.pdbx_description
1 polymer ?
#
loop_
_entity_poly.entity_id
_entity_poly.type
_entity_poly.pdbx_seq_one_letter_code
_entity_poly.pdbx_strand_id
1 'polypeptide(L)'
;MKVELKGQVRNDKLIIKKCHMCGHIGESHQEPEKCTNCKKSFLPTNYFAKVHSKSQAEYSKLFASGHELHDEDIIKGLTVLW
;
A
#
# COMPACT_ATOMS: atom_id res chain seq x y z
N MET A 1 10.23 -32.30 14.13
CA MET A 1 8.87 -32.16 13.59
C MET A 1 8.89 -30.98 12.63
N LYS A 2 8.71 -31.22 11.32
CA LYS A 2 8.65 -30.15 10.31
C LYS A 2 7.21 -29.63 10.28
N VAL A 3 7.01 -28.40 10.74
CA VAL A 3 5.72 -27.72 10.61
C VAL A 3 5.66 -27.16 9.20
N GLU A 4 4.92 -27.84 8.33
CA GLU A 4 4.57 -27.35 7.01
C GLU A 4 3.51 -26.25 7.19
N LEU A 5 3.93 -25.00 7.04
CA LEU A 5 3.03 -23.85 7.00
C LEU A 5 2.17 -24.01 5.75
N LYS A 6 0.92 -24.44 5.94
CA LYS A 6 -0.12 -24.46 4.90
C LYS A 6 -0.13 -23.10 4.21
N GLY A 7 0.10 -23.09 2.90
CA GLY A 7 0.08 -21.88 2.09
C GLY A 7 -1.21 -21.11 2.34
N GLN A 8 -1.09 -19.94 2.95
CA GLN A 8 -2.19 -18.98 2.99
C GLN A 8 -2.58 -18.71 1.55
N VAL A 9 -3.87 -18.87 1.24
CA VAL A 9 -4.45 -18.34 0.01
C VAL A 9 -4.12 -16.86 0.00
N ARG A 10 -3.14 -16.45 -0.82
CA ARG A 10 -2.79 -15.03 -0.97
C ARG A 10 -3.99 -14.36 -1.63
N ASN A 11 -4.83 -13.76 -0.80
CA ASN A 11 -5.93 -12.93 -1.25
C ASN A 11 -5.31 -11.60 -1.70
N ASP A 12 -4.68 -11.63 -2.88
CA ASP A 12 -3.85 -10.54 -3.40
C ASP A 12 -4.76 -9.44 -3.93
N LYS A 13 -5.25 -8.61 -3.01
CA LYS A 13 -6.18 -7.51 -3.31
C LYS A 13 -5.53 -6.52 -4.27
N LEU A 14 -6.26 -6.09 -5.28
CA LEU A 14 -5.84 -5.01 -6.16
C LEU A 14 -6.08 -3.66 -5.47
N ILE A 15 -5.05 -2.82 -5.40
CA ILE A 15 -5.15 -1.47 -4.86
C ILE A 15 -5.45 -0.51 -6.01
N ILE A 16 -6.62 0.10 -5.99
CA ILE A 16 -7.01 1.16 -6.92
C ILE A 16 -6.90 2.49 -6.18
N LYS A 17 -5.98 3.36 -6.61
CA LYS A 17 -5.68 4.63 -5.93
C LYS A 17 -5.84 5.83 -6.85
N LYS A 18 -6.67 6.78 -6.42
CA LYS A 18 -6.84 8.09 -7.05
C LYS A 18 -5.83 9.08 -6.47
N CYS A 19 -5.09 9.76 -7.35
CA CYS A 19 -4.20 10.83 -6.96
C CYS A 19 -4.99 12.04 -6.44
N HIS A 20 -4.75 12.44 -5.19
CA HIS A 20 -5.39 13.62 -4.59
C HIS A 20 -5.01 14.96 -5.26
N MET A 21 -3.90 15.00 -6.01
CA MET A 21 -3.45 16.22 -6.69
C MET A 21 -3.99 16.36 -8.11
N CYS A 22 -3.93 15.29 -8.92
CA CYS A 22 -4.26 15.36 -10.35
C CYS A 22 -5.45 14.48 -10.76
N GLY A 23 -6.04 13.72 -9.83
CA GLY A 23 -7.19 12.86 -10.11
C GLY A 23 -6.90 11.58 -10.89
N HIS A 24 -5.66 11.36 -11.37
CA HIS A 24 -5.28 10.13 -12.06
C HIS A 24 -5.52 8.90 -11.18
N ILE A 25 -6.10 7.86 -11.77
CA ILE A 25 -6.38 6.58 -11.11
C ILE A 25 -5.33 5.57 -11.59
N GLY A 26 -4.66 4.93 -10.63
CA GLY A 26 -3.71 3.86 -10.90
C GLY A 26 -4.06 2.60 -10.11
N GLU A 27 -3.65 1.47 -10.66
CA GLU A 27 -3.88 0.13 -10.10
C GLU A 27 -2.53 -0.53 -9.78
N SER A 28 -2.45 -1.25 -8.67
CA SER A 28 -1.23 -1.97 -8.26
C SER A 28 -1.53 -3.01 -7.18
N HIS A 29 -0.73 -4.06 -7.09
CA HIS A 29 -0.77 -5.03 -5.98
C HIS A 29 0.05 -4.57 -4.76
N GLN A 30 0.84 -3.51 -4.92
CA GLN A 30 1.57 -2.84 -3.84
C GLN A 30 1.21 -1.36 -3.81
N GLU A 31 1.13 -0.76 -2.62
CA GLU A 31 0.87 0.68 -2.50
C GLU A 31 1.85 1.49 -3.36
N PRO A 32 1.36 2.33 -4.28
CA PRO A 32 2.27 3.14 -5.09
C PRO A 32 2.92 4.22 -4.21
N GLU A 33 4.22 4.41 -4.38
CA GLU A 33 4.97 5.46 -3.69
C GLU A 33 4.70 6.86 -4.25
N LYS A 34 4.34 6.93 -5.54
CA LYS A 34 4.11 8.18 -6.27
C LYS A 34 3.11 8.01 -7.39
N CYS A 35 2.46 9.10 -7.76
CA CYS A 35 1.60 9.14 -8.92
C CYS A 35 2.43 8.96 -10.20
N THR A 36 2.02 8.01 -11.05
CA THR A 36 2.63 7.78 -12.37
C THR A 36 2.48 8.98 -13.31
N ASN A 37 1.39 9.75 -13.17
CA ASN A 37 1.10 10.93 -13.98
C ASN A 37 1.84 12.18 -13.47
N CYS A 38 1.45 12.75 -12.32
CA CYS A 38 2.01 14.02 -11.82
C CYS A 38 3.26 13.89 -10.94
N LYS A 39 3.76 12.67 -10.71
CA LYS A 39 4.95 12.35 -9.89
C LYS A 39 4.87 12.75 -8.42
N LYS A 40 3.71 13.22 -7.94
CA LYS A 40 3.46 13.51 -6.52
C LYS A 40 3.69 12.25 -5.67
N SER A 41 4.50 12.37 -4.62
CA SER A 41 4.69 11.31 -3.63
C SER A 41 3.44 11.09 -2.78
N PHE A 42 3.18 9.84 -2.43
CA PHE A 42 2.14 9.43 -1.52
C PHE A 42 2.72 9.09 -0.15
N LEU A 43 1.92 9.28 0.89
CA LEU A 43 2.22 8.71 2.20
C LEU A 43 1.77 7.23 2.20
N PRO A 44 2.62 6.31 2.70
CA PRO A 44 2.22 4.92 2.92
C PRO A 44 1.12 4.83 3.98
N THR A 45 0.24 3.85 3.86
CA THR A 45 -0.85 3.64 4.83
C THR A 45 -0.29 3.42 6.24
N ASN A 46 0.83 2.70 6.35
CA ASN A 46 1.50 2.41 7.63
C ASN A 46 2.46 3.51 8.12
N TYR A 47 2.33 4.76 7.64
CA TYR A 47 3.27 5.83 7.97
C TYR A 47 3.45 6.06 9.49
N PHE A 48 2.35 6.06 10.25
CA PHE A 48 2.39 6.31 11.69
C PHE A 48 2.93 5.16 12.53
N ALA A 49 2.97 3.93 12.00
CA ALA A 49 3.49 2.78 12.72
C ALA A 49 5.01 2.86 12.95
N LYS A 50 5.73 3.65 12.12
CA LYS A 50 7.19 3.76 12.17
C LYS A 50 7.69 5.18 11.87
N VAL A 51 7.16 6.17 12.59
CA VAL A 51 7.62 7.57 12.52
C VAL A 51 9.14 7.72 12.82
N HIS A 52 9.77 6.70 13.41
CA HIS A 52 11.20 6.67 13.72
C HIS A 52 12.08 5.95 12.69
N SER A 53 11.58 5.58 11.50
CA SER A 53 12.43 5.00 10.44
C SER A 53 13.54 5.99 10.06
N LYS A 54 14.80 5.63 10.36
CA LYS A 54 15.96 6.53 10.20
C LYS A 54 16.60 6.43 8.82
N SER A 55 16.16 5.48 7.99
CA SER A 55 16.72 5.21 6.67
C SER A 55 15.67 5.13 5.57
N GLN A 56 16.05 5.50 4.34
CA GLN A 56 15.19 5.39 3.16
C GLN A 56 14.75 3.94 2.88
N ALA A 57 15.63 2.97 3.18
CA ALA A 57 15.33 1.55 3.03
C ALA A 57 14.24 1.07 3.99
N GLU A 58 14.15 1.65 5.19
CA GLU A 58 13.06 1.36 6.13
C GLU A 58 11.76 2.06 5.74
N TYR A 59 11.85 3.29 5.22
CA TYR A 59 10.68 4.02 4.73
C TYR A 59 9.98 3.29 3.57
N SER A 60 10.76 2.74 2.64
CA SER A 60 10.22 2.02 1.47
C SER A 60 9.47 0.74 1.87
N LYS A 61 9.76 0.17 3.04
CA LYS A 61 9.06 -1.00 3.60
C LYS A 61 7.71 -0.66 4.24
N LEU A 62 7.33 0.62 4.29
CA LEU A 62 6.05 1.04 4.84
C LEU A 62 4.91 0.94 3.81
N PHE A 63 5.24 0.79 2.52
CA PHE A 63 4.26 0.60 1.45
C PHE A 63 3.82 -0.85 1.41
N ALA A 64 2.61 -1.09 1.90
CA ALA A 64 2.05 -2.42 2.08
C ALA A 64 1.66 -3.06 0.75
N SER A 65 1.62 -4.38 0.75
CA SER A 65 0.99 -5.16 -0.31
C SER A 65 -0.53 -5.18 -0.11
N GLY A 66 -1.31 -5.38 -1.18
CA GLY A 66 -2.77 -5.36 -1.11
C GLY A 66 -3.38 -6.36 -0.13
N HIS A 67 -2.76 -7.52 0.04
CA HIS A 67 -3.19 -8.54 1.01
C HIS A 67 -2.97 -8.15 2.49
N GLU A 68 -2.12 -7.16 2.76
CA GLU A 68 -1.83 -6.66 4.12
C GLU A 68 -2.78 -5.52 4.52
N LEU A 69 -3.51 -4.94 3.55
CA LEU A 69 -4.41 -3.81 3.76
C LEU A 69 -5.85 -4.26 4.05
N HIS A 70 -6.51 -3.54 4.95
CA HIS A 70 -7.93 -3.69 5.26
C HIS A 70 -8.69 -2.39 4.94
N ASP A 71 -10.01 -2.49 4.75
CA ASP A 71 -10.85 -1.35 4.35
C ASP A 71 -10.90 -0.22 5.40
N GLU A 72 -10.54 -0.54 6.64
CA GLU A 72 -10.37 0.41 7.74
C GLU A 72 -9.05 1.19 7.71
N ASP A 73 -8.04 0.65 7.04
CA ASP A 73 -6.73 1.29 6.90
C ASP A 73 -6.73 2.34 5.78
N ILE A 74 -7.64 2.20 4.80
CA ILE A 74 -7.64 3.02 3.58
C ILE A 74 -8.49 4.29 3.70
N ILE A 75 -8.08 5.34 2.99
CA ILE A 75 -8.90 6.55 2.83
C ILE A 75 -9.98 6.30 1.78
N LYS A 76 -11.22 6.08 2.22
CA LYS A 76 -12.38 5.90 1.34
C LYS A 76 -12.53 7.07 0.37
N GLY A 77 -12.90 6.77 -0.87
CA GLY A 77 -13.01 7.75 -1.96
C GLY A 77 -11.68 8.14 -2.63
N LEU A 78 -10.54 7.81 -2.02
CA LEU A 78 -9.22 7.92 -2.64
C LEU A 78 -8.60 6.56 -2.96
N THR A 79 -8.85 5.56 -2.12
CA THR A 79 -8.33 4.20 -2.30
C THR A 79 -9.46 3.20 -2.20
N VAL A 80 -9.41 2.16 -3.03
CA VAL A 80 -10.29 0.99 -2.98
C VAL A 80 -9.41 -0.26 -3.01
N LEU A 81 -9.77 -1.26 -2.21
CA LEU A 81 -9.23 -2.61 -2.30
C LEU A 81 -10.25 -3.46 -3.07
N TRP A 82 -9.82 -4.13 -4.12
CA TRP A 82 -10.65 -4.97 -4.99
C TRP A 82 -10.20 -6.43 -4.97
#